data_AF-A0A967W790-F1
#
_entry.id   AF-A0A967W790-F1
#
_cell.length_a   1.000
_cell.length_b   1.000
_cell.length_c   1.000
_cell.angle_alpha   90.00
_cell.angle_beta   90.00
_cell.angle_gamma   90.00
#
_symmetry.space_group_name_H-M   'P 1'
#
loop_
_entity.id
_entity.type
_entity.pdbx_description
1 polymer ?
#
loop_
_entity_poly.entity_id
_entity_poly.type
_entity_poly.pdbx_seq_one_letter_code
_entity_poly.pdbx_strand_id
1 'polypeptide(L)'
;MATGAGPVYEITFSIDRDIVGDFDRWLETHVRDTLSVAGVADCNSYAIDENLLADDSEGRPRRVCLYHLVDEGALDAFLEGVGGNIDNDVDGEFGDGVFVTARVLLEDRRQELSGGSPDCLNCGAYMRGQYCAVCGQRARSRLISLWELVSDAFGDLFEIDSRLWQTLIPLLGRPGRLTHDYLQGRRARYMPPFRMYLVMSLLFFVVAFFDPREDLSLLFEPVPEEEIALAEEQQAEEAERKRQEAQEVINELVEDGLIPEDAVRGELDQDGFNLHINGGDVEPRGDCDVDASDLEDMPDWLQRRLTPKRLNHICEQIRGDEGRAFVDNLLDNIPAALIILLPIMAFVLKALYPLSRRYYVEHLLFFVHFHSFFFLMLTLQILLMRIATLLGLPEAIPILTIVISSFYIPVYLFISMRRVYGQGRIVTFLKYIALLVAYFCGFSITMLGALAIAAFSV
;
A
#
# COMPACT_ATOMS: atom_id res chain seq x y z
N MET A 1 -1.14 44.63 26.67
CA MET A 1 -1.38 43.19 26.86
C MET A 1 -1.12 42.50 25.54
N ALA A 2 0.14 42.13 25.30
CA ALA A 2 0.54 41.30 24.16
C ALA A 2 0.91 39.93 24.75
N THR A 3 -0.04 39.00 24.71
CA THR A 3 0.19 37.60 25.08
C THR A 3 0.60 36.85 23.81
N GLY A 4 1.85 37.04 23.40
CA GLY A 4 2.56 36.15 22.50
C GLY A 4 3.74 35.59 23.27
N ALA A 5 3.80 34.27 23.45
CA ALA A 5 4.92 33.61 24.10
C ALA A 5 6.15 33.76 23.20
N GLY A 6 7.09 34.63 23.57
CA GLY A 6 8.37 34.75 22.88
C GLY A 6 9.34 33.61 23.25
N PRO A 7 10.55 33.59 22.68
CA PRO A 7 11.50 32.50 22.87
C PRO A 7 11.91 32.37 24.34
N VAL A 8 12.15 31.13 24.79
CA VAL A 8 12.64 30.86 26.14
C VAL A 8 14.08 30.37 26.05
N TYR A 9 14.98 30.94 26.83
CA TYR A 9 16.35 30.46 26.93
C TYR A 9 16.52 29.72 28.26
N GLU A 10 16.94 28.46 28.21
CA GLU A 10 17.17 27.63 29.40
C GLU A 10 18.68 27.48 29.65
N ILE A 11 19.11 27.80 30.86
CA ILE A 11 20.45 27.52 31.36
C ILE A 11 20.35 26.56 32.54
N THR A 12 21.05 25.45 32.47
CA THR A 12 21.21 24.48 33.57
C THR A 12 22.63 24.53 34.09
N PHE A 13 22.77 24.78 35.39
CA PHE A 13 24.02 24.79 36.14
C PHE A 13 24.13 23.49 36.94
N SER A 14 25.24 22.77 36.80
CA SER A 14 25.61 21.64 37.68
C SER A 14 26.76 22.09 38.56
N ILE A 15 26.57 22.06 39.87
CA ILE A 15 27.40 22.82 40.83
C ILE A 15 28.08 21.87 41.80
N ASP A 16 29.37 22.05 42.08
CA ASP A 16 30.06 21.29 43.13
C ASP A 16 29.45 21.56 44.52
N ARG A 17 29.31 20.51 45.33
CA ARG A 17 28.52 20.53 46.58
C ARG A 17 29.02 21.52 47.63
N ASP A 18 30.31 21.84 47.60
CA ASP A 18 30.98 22.76 48.53
C ASP A 18 30.69 24.24 48.23
N ILE A 19 30.26 24.58 47.01
CA ILE A 19 30.02 25.97 46.58
C ILE A 19 28.55 26.31 46.32
N VAL A 20 27.62 25.36 46.47
CA VAL A 20 26.18 25.53 46.17
C VAL A 20 25.57 26.75 46.89
N GLY A 21 25.89 26.96 48.17
CA GLY A 21 25.35 28.08 48.93
C GLY A 21 25.85 29.45 48.49
N ASP A 22 27.06 29.51 47.94
CA ASP A 22 27.64 30.73 47.38
C ASP A 22 27.07 31.00 45.98
N PHE A 23 26.94 29.94 45.19
CA PHE A 23 26.29 29.98 43.89
C PHE A 23 24.83 30.43 43.95
N ASP A 24 24.04 29.92 44.90
CA ASP A 24 22.62 30.29 45.04
C ASP A 24 22.45 31.80 45.33
N ARG A 25 23.35 32.40 46.13
CA ARG A 25 23.35 33.85 46.40
C ARG A 25 23.75 34.67 45.18
N TRP A 26 24.72 34.20 44.41
CA TRP A 26 25.09 34.81 43.15
C TRP A 26 23.93 34.72 42.15
N LEU A 27 23.29 33.57 42.04
CA LEU A 27 22.18 33.32 41.11
C LEU A 27 20.99 34.24 41.37
N GLU A 28 20.62 34.45 42.64
CA GLU A 28 19.56 35.40 43.01
C GLU A 28 19.87 36.83 42.57
N THR A 29 21.15 37.23 42.62
CA THR A 29 21.60 38.55 42.18
C THR A 29 21.60 38.63 40.65
N HIS A 30 22.14 37.60 39.99
CA HIS A 30 22.17 37.50 38.53
C HIS A 30 20.76 37.54 37.92
N VAL A 31 19.80 36.78 38.46
CA VAL A 31 18.39 36.78 38.01
C VAL A 31 17.78 38.17 38.16
N ARG A 32 18.03 38.86 39.27
CA ARG A 32 17.51 40.21 39.51
C ARG A 32 18.07 41.23 38.51
N ASP A 33 19.37 41.17 38.25
CA ASP A 33 20.03 42.09 37.32
C ASP A 33 19.58 41.81 35.88
N THR A 34 19.39 40.53 35.54
CA THR A 34 18.95 40.12 34.20
C THR A 34 17.52 40.55 33.89
N LEU A 35 16.63 40.62 34.89
CA LEU A 35 15.29 41.18 34.71
C LEU A 35 15.28 42.66 34.32
N SER A 36 16.40 43.38 34.51
CA SER A 36 16.54 44.78 34.07
C SER A 36 17.00 44.93 32.62
N VAL A 37 17.38 43.84 31.94
CA VAL A 37 17.86 43.84 30.57
C VAL A 37 16.69 44.02 29.59
N ALA A 38 16.87 44.92 28.62
CA ALA A 38 15.86 45.18 27.60
C ALA A 38 15.56 43.92 26.78
N GLY A 39 14.29 43.52 26.72
CA GLY A 39 13.83 42.35 25.97
C GLY A 39 13.60 41.09 26.81
N VAL A 40 14.01 41.07 28.09
CA VAL A 40 13.68 40.01 29.05
C VAL A 40 12.31 40.29 29.66
N ALA A 41 11.36 39.39 29.45
CA ALA A 41 9.99 39.47 29.94
C ALA A 41 9.83 38.87 31.33
N ASP A 42 10.52 37.76 31.60
CA ASP A 42 10.51 37.05 32.88
C ASP A 42 11.78 36.20 33.04
N CYS A 43 12.16 35.88 34.28
CA CYS A 43 13.28 35.03 34.60
C CYS A 43 12.95 34.19 35.84
N ASN A 44 12.84 32.87 35.67
CA ASN A 44 12.52 31.95 36.73
C ASN A 44 13.68 30.99 37.00
N SER A 45 14.12 30.91 38.25
CA SER A 45 15.15 29.96 38.71
C SER A 45 14.52 28.86 39.58
N TYR A 46 14.83 27.61 39.29
CA TYR A 46 14.34 26.45 40.05
C TYR A 46 15.51 25.58 40.53
N ALA A 47 15.41 25.13 41.78
CA ALA A 47 16.24 24.03 42.27
C ALA A 47 15.56 22.70 41.93
N ILE A 48 16.32 21.75 41.37
CA ILE A 48 15.82 20.40 41.12
C ILE A 48 15.94 19.60 42.42
N ASP A 49 14.81 19.10 42.94
CA ASP A 49 14.68 18.46 44.26
C ASP A 49 15.50 17.16 44.38
N GLU A 50 16.30 17.05 45.46
CA GLU A 50 17.26 15.97 45.72
C GLU A 50 16.65 14.55 45.71
N ASN A 51 15.33 14.43 45.91
CA ASN A 51 14.63 13.15 46.03
C ASN A 51 13.99 12.62 44.72
N LEU A 52 13.96 13.40 43.64
CA LEU A 52 13.45 12.98 42.33
C LEU A 52 14.48 13.30 41.22
N LEU A 53 15.45 12.39 41.02
CA LEU A 53 16.32 12.34 39.82
C LEU A 53 17.22 13.56 39.58
N ALA A 54 17.92 14.08 40.60
CA ALA A 54 18.49 15.43 40.50
C ALA A 54 20.01 15.56 40.41
N ASP A 55 20.78 14.47 40.40
CA ASP A 55 22.23 14.56 40.27
C ASP A 55 22.68 14.26 38.84
N ASP A 56 23.67 15.01 38.34
CA ASP A 56 24.41 14.63 37.14
C ASP A 56 25.14 13.28 37.35
N SER A 57 25.88 12.77 36.35
CA SER A 57 26.61 11.50 36.50
C SER A 57 27.63 11.49 37.65
N GLU A 58 27.94 12.66 38.22
CA GLU A 58 28.92 12.87 39.28
C GLU A 58 28.30 13.26 40.63
N GLY A 59 26.96 13.33 40.77
CA GLY A 59 26.33 13.65 42.06
C GLY A 59 26.12 15.14 42.32
N ARG A 60 26.23 16.02 41.31
CA ARG A 60 26.16 17.48 41.50
C ARG A 60 24.72 18.01 41.53
N PRO A 61 24.38 18.85 42.52
CA PRO A 61 23.12 19.60 42.54
C PRO A 61 22.95 20.49 41.31
N ARG A 62 21.71 20.58 40.82
CA ARG A 62 21.36 21.36 39.64
C ARG A 62 20.49 22.57 39.94
N ARG A 63 20.73 23.66 39.21
CA ARG A 63 19.88 24.84 39.14
C ARG A 63 19.51 25.09 37.68
N VAL A 64 18.23 25.38 37.43
CA VAL A 64 17.73 25.69 36.08
C VAL A 64 17.18 27.10 36.08
N CYS A 65 17.64 27.94 35.17
CA CYS A 65 17.11 29.27 34.90
C CYS A 65 16.44 29.32 33.54
N LEU A 66 15.19 29.79 33.51
CA LEU A 66 14.39 30.00 32.32
C LEU A 66 14.21 31.50 32.09
N TYR A 67 14.81 32.03 31.04
CA TYR A 67 14.67 33.42 30.60
C TYR A 67 13.61 33.49 29.51
N HIS A 68 12.49 34.16 29.79
CA HIS A 68 11.44 34.42 28.81
C HIS A 68 11.74 35.74 28.11
N LEU A 69 11.86 35.71 26.78
CA LEU A 69 12.20 36.89 25.98
C LEU A 69 10.98 37.33 25.17
N VAL A 70 10.91 38.61 24.80
CA VAL A 70 9.73 39.18 24.13
C VAL A 70 9.62 38.78 22.65
N ASP A 71 10.74 38.59 21.95
CA ASP A 71 10.80 38.22 20.53
C ASP A 71 12.19 37.64 20.15
N GLU A 72 12.36 37.22 18.89
CA GLU A 72 13.63 36.66 18.38
C GLU A 72 14.76 37.71 18.34
N GLY A 73 14.46 38.99 18.10
CA GLY A 73 15.49 40.04 18.12
C GLY A 73 16.02 40.28 19.54
N ALA A 74 15.16 40.16 20.55
CA ALA A 74 15.56 40.18 21.94
C ALA A 74 16.41 38.97 22.33
N LEU A 75 16.16 37.79 21.74
CA LEU A 75 17.01 36.61 21.93
C LEU A 75 18.41 36.82 21.37
N ASP A 76 18.52 37.31 20.14
CA ASP A 76 19.83 37.56 19.52
C ASP A 76 20.64 38.58 20.35
N ALA A 77 20.02 39.69 20.76
CA ALA A 77 20.66 40.68 21.63
C ALA A 77 21.02 40.12 23.02
N PHE A 78 20.20 39.21 23.57
CA PHE A 78 20.47 38.55 24.83
C PHE A 78 21.68 37.60 24.73
N LEU A 79 21.78 36.83 23.64
CA LEU A 79 22.90 35.92 23.37
C LEU A 79 24.20 36.66 23.08
N GLU A 80 24.16 37.82 22.43
CA GLU A 80 25.35 38.68 22.23
C GLU A 80 25.83 39.34 23.54
N GLY A 81 24.96 39.43 24.55
CA GLY A 81 25.23 40.05 25.84
C GLY A 81 25.31 39.04 26.98
N VAL A 82 24.31 39.09 27.87
CA VAL A 82 24.30 38.33 29.13
C VAL A 82 24.29 36.82 28.90
N GLY A 83 23.51 36.34 27.93
CA GLY A 83 23.37 34.91 27.66
C GLY A 83 24.62 34.25 27.06
N GLY A 84 25.45 35.00 26.34
CA GLY A 84 26.70 34.50 25.75
C GLY A 84 27.92 34.65 26.67
N ASN A 85 27.86 35.54 27.66
CA ASN A 85 28.94 35.74 28.62
C ASN A 85 28.77 34.93 29.92
N ILE A 86 27.64 34.22 30.09
CA ILE A 86 27.31 33.46 31.30
C ILE A 86 28.42 32.49 31.72
N ASP A 87 29.05 31.79 30.77
CA ASP A 87 30.14 30.85 31.05
C ASP A 87 31.36 31.60 31.60
N ASN A 88 31.73 32.73 30.99
CA ASN A 88 32.86 33.55 31.45
C ASN A 88 32.60 34.19 32.82
N ASP A 89 31.36 34.63 33.08
CA ASP A 89 30.97 35.24 34.35
C ASP A 89 31.01 34.22 35.49
N VAL A 90 30.57 32.99 35.22
CA VAL A 90 30.60 31.89 36.18
C VAL A 90 32.02 31.38 36.39
N ASP A 91 32.81 31.17 35.33
CA ASP A 91 34.20 30.76 35.42
C ASP A 91 35.05 31.80 36.15
N GLY A 92 34.76 33.09 35.96
CA GLY A 92 35.44 34.19 36.64
C GLY A 92 35.23 34.24 38.15
N GLU A 93 34.05 33.84 38.63
CA GLU A 93 33.66 33.90 40.04
C GLU A 93 33.87 32.56 40.78
N PHE A 94 33.64 31.43 40.10
CA PHE A 94 33.61 30.08 40.68
C PHE A 94 34.63 29.09 40.09
N GLY A 95 35.38 29.50 39.06
CA GLY A 95 36.34 28.62 38.36
C GLY A 95 35.67 27.36 37.80
N ASP A 96 36.38 26.24 37.82
CA ASP A 96 35.90 24.96 37.25
C ASP A 96 34.81 24.25 38.10
N GLY A 97 34.29 24.89 39.15
CA GLY A 97 33.33 24.28 40.09
C GLY A 97 31.87 24.29 39.63
N VAL A 98 31.58 24.96 38.51
CA VAL A 98 30.22 25.07 37.96
C VAL A 98 30.23 24.75 36.48
N PHE A 99 29.42 23.77 36.09
CA PHE A 99 29.26 23.37 34.69
C PHE A 99 27.97 23.93 34.14
N VAL A 100 28.08 24.74 33.09
CA VAL A 100 26.96 25.41 32.45
C VAL A 100 26.55 24.65 31.20
N THR A 101 25.24 24.48 31.01
CA THR A 101 24.66 23.98 29.77
C THR A 101 23.49 24.86 29.38
N ALA A 102 23.50 25.39 28.16
CA ALA A 102 22.46 26.30 27.70
C ALA A 102 21.79 25.79 26.42
N ARG A 103 20.50 26.10 26.25
CA ARG A 103 19.73 25.81 25.03
C ARG A 103 18.61 26.82 24.81
N VAL A 104 18.37 27.15 23.55
CA VAL A 104 17.21 27.95 23.14
C VAL A 104 16.00 27.03 22.98
N LEU A 105 14.93 27.33 23.73
CA LEU A 105 13.61 26.74 23.59
C LEU A 105 12.75 27.70 22.74
N LEU A 106 12.80 27.51 21.42
CA LEU A 106 11.86 28.16 20.52
C LEU A 106 10.48 27.50 20.70
N GLU A 107 9.43 28.29 20.89
CA GLU A 107 8.03 27.80 20.84
C GLU A 107 7.65 27.50 19.37
N ASP A 108 8.41 26.64 18.71
CA ASP A 108 8.07 26.11 17.41
C ASP A 108 6.97 25.06 17.60
N ARG A 109 5.72 25.52 17.61
CA ARG A 109 4.50 24.87 17.13
C ARG A 109 4.39 23.33 17.28
N ARG A 110 4.92 22.73 18.33
CA ARG A 110 4.82 21.30 18.64
C ARG A 110 5.24 21.06 20.09
N GLN A 111 4.35 21.42 21.02
CA GLN A 111 4.34 20.87 22.37
C GLN A 111 4.29 19.33 22.29
N GLU A 112 5.46 18.70 22.32
CA GLU A 112 5.73 17.31 22.68
C GLU A 112 6.35 17.36 24.07
N LEU A 113 5.57 17.25 25.14
CA LEU A 113 5.36 15.99 25.85
C LEU A 113 4.18 16.14 26.82
N SER A 114 3.23 15.23 26.72
CA SER A 114 2.40 14.77 27.85
C SER A 114 1.50 13.64 27.33
N GLY A 115 1.90 12.40 27.60
CA GLY A 115 1.10 11.21 27.30
C GLY A 115 1.85 9.98 26.78
N GLY A 116 3.17 10.07 26.53
CA GLY A 116 3.99 8.92 26.14
C GLY A 116 4.60 8.20 27.34
N SER A 117 4.78 6.88 27.24
CA SER A 117 5.57 6.08 28.20
C SER A 117 6.99 6.65 28.32
N PRO A 118 7.60 6.71 29.53
CA PRO A 118 8.99 7.12 29.71
C PRO A 118 9.97 6.24 28.91
N ASP A 119 9.56 4.99 28.62
CA ASP A 119 10.35 4.03 27.85
C ASP A 119 9.91 3.95 26.39
N CYS A 120 10.90 3.81 25.50
CA CYS A 120 10.69 3.63 24.07
C CYS A 120 9.97 2.29 23.77
N LEU A 121 8.86 2.34 23.03
CA LEU A 121 8.08 1.15 22.69
C LEU A 121 8.84 0.12 21.83
N ASN A 122 9.83 0.54 21.02
CA ASN A 122 10.61 -0.36 20.16
C ASN A 122 11.80 -1.02 20.86
N CYS A 123 12.60 -0.25 21.61
CA CYS A 123 13.86 -0.75 22.20
C CYS A 123 13.87 -0.78 23.74
N GLY A 124 12.88 -0.19 24.40
CA GLY A 124 12.81 -0.11 25.86
C GLY A 124 13.75 0.92 26.51
N ALA A 125 14.53 1.68 25.74
CA ALA A 125 15.40 2.72 26.28
C ALA A 125 14.59 3.93 26.78
N TYR A 126 15.04 4.54 27.87
CA TYR A 126 14.46 5.76 28.43
C TYR A 126 14.54 6.93 27.42
N MET A 127 13.40 7.58 27.15
CA MET A 127 13.33 8.67 26.17
C MET A 127 13.60 10.03 26.83
N ARG A 128 14.64 10.72 26.37
CA ARG A 128 15.03 12.07 26.84
C ARG A 128 14.52 13.21 25.95
N GLY A 129 13.81 12.91 24.87
CA GLY A 129 13.32 13.89 23.90
C GLY A 129 12.30 13.31 22.92
N GLN A 130 12.03 14.04 21.82
CA GLN A 130 11.04 13.66 20.80
C GLN A 130 11.39 12.37 20.04
N TYR A 131 12.66 11.96 20.05
CA TYR A 131 13.15 10.75 19.42
C TYR A 131 13.99 9.95 20.43
N CYS A 132 13.93 8.63 20.32
CA CYS A 132 14.78 7.73 21.08
C CYS A 132 16.22 7.82 20.54
N ALA A 133 17.18 8.16 21.40
CA ALA A 133 18.60 8.25 21.04
C ALA A 133 19.22 6.90 20.61
N VAL A 134 18.63 5.77 21.00
CA VAL A 134 19.15 4.43 20.69
C VAL A 134 18.65 3.90 19.35
N CYS A 135 17.35 4.06 19.07
CA CYS A 135 16.73 3.45 17.88
C CYS A 135 16.05 4.43 16.92
N GLY A 136 16.09 5.73 17.21
CA GLY A 136 15.48 6.78 16.38
C GLY A 136 13.95 6.81 16.39
N GLN A 137 13.27 6.04 17.25
CA GLN A 137 11.80 6.06 17.31
C GLN A 137 11.27 7.39 17.88
N ARG A 138 10.30 8.01 17.20
CA ARG A 138 9.52 9.16 17.73
C ARG A 138 8.73 8.81 19.00
N ALA A 139 8.77 9.70 20.00
CA ALA A 139 8.22 9.53 21.34
C ALA A 139 6.68 9.57 21.39
N ARG A 140 6.03 10.27 20.45
CA ARG A 140 4.57 10.25 20.30
C ARG A 140 4.12 9.24 19.24
N SER A 141 3.29 8.30 19.66
CA SER A 141 2.36 7.60 18.77
C SER A 141 1.05 8.39 18.67
N ARG A 142 1.06 9.56 18.02
CA ARG A 142 -0.21 10.13 17.55
C ARG A 142 -0.81 9.17 16.53
N LEU A 143 -2.15 9.16 16.42
CA LEU A 143 -2.84 8.55 15.29
C LEU A 143 -2.38 9.31 14.05
N ILE A 144 -1.44 8.72 13.31
CA ILE A 144 -0.86 9.36 12.13
C ILE A 144 -1.97 9.48 11.09
N SER A 145 -2.12 10.67 10.51
CA SER A 145 -3.12 10.91 9.47
C SER A 145 -2.75 10.17 8.18
N LEU A 146 -3.73 9.71 7.39
CA LEU A 146 -3.47 9.02 6.12
C LEU A 146 -2.52 9.80 5.21
N TRP A 147 -2.64 11.13 5.19
CA TRP A 147 -1.81 12.01 4.37
C TRP A 147 -0.33 12.03 4.79
N GLU A 148 -0.06 12.07 6.09
CA GLU A 148 1.30 12.05 6.62
C GLU A 148 2.00 10.71 6.32
N LEU A 149 1.29 9.57 6.39
CA LEU A 149 1.86 8.27 5.96
C LEU A 149 2.19 8.22 4.46
N VAL A 150 1.37 8.86 3.62
CA VAL A 150 1.61 8.90 2.17
C VAL A 150 2.79 9.81 1.86
N SER A 151 2.87 10.98 2.49
CA SER A 151 3.99 11.92 2.34
C SER A 151 5.33 11.28 2.73
N ASP A 152 5.38 10.57 3.87
CA ASP A 152 6.57 9.85 4.32
C ASP A 152 6.98 8.75 3.33
N ALA A 153 6.02 8.09 2.66
CA ALA A 153 6.32 7.02 1.71
C ALA A 153 7.02 7.53 0.43
N PHE A 154 6.71 8.76 -0.01
CA PHE A 154 7.32 9.38 -1.20
C PHE A 154 8.62 10.12 -0.89
N GLY A 155 8.79 10.67 0.32
CA GLY A 155 10.01 11.40 0.71
C GLY A 155 11.27 10.52 0.75
N ASP A 156 11.13 9.24 1.13
CA ASP A 156 12.27 8.39 1.45
C ASP A 156 12.53 7.27 0.41
N LEU A 157 11.86 7.26 -0.75
CA LEU A 157 11.82 6.09 -1.64
C LEU A 157 13.22 5.59 -2.08
N PHE A 158 14.23 6.47 -2.14
CA PHE A 158 15.59 6.17 -2.60
C PHE A 158 16.63 5.77 -1.52
N GLU A 159 16.28 5.75 -0.23
CA GLU A 159 17.22 5.34 0.81
C GLU A 159 17.24 3.81 1.02
N ILE A 160 18.09 3.06 0.34
CA ILE A 160 18.18 1.60 0.56
C ILE A 160 18.59 1.32 2.02
N ASP A 161 17.61 0.94 2.86
CA ASP A 161 17.76 0.83 4.31
C ASP A 161 18.09 -0.61 4.74
N SER A 162 19.04 -0.73 5.68
CA SER A 162 19.31 -1.91 6.50
C SER A 162 18.05 -2.59 7.09
N ARG A 163 16.96 -1.84 7.29
CA ARG A 163 15.66 -2.32 7.80
C ARG A 163 14.91 -3.23 6.82
N LEU A 164 15.28 -3.26 5.54
CA LEU A 164 14.63 -4.11 4.54
C LEU A 164 14.66 -5.59 4.96
N TRP A 165 15.84 -6.14 5.24
CA TRP A 165 16.00 -7.54 5.66
C TRP A 165 15.33 -7.84 7.01
N GLN A 166 15.37 -6.88 7.93
CA GLN A 166 14.69 -6.98 9.23
C GLN A 166 13.16 -7.05 9.08
N THR A 167 12.63 -6.58 7.95
CA THR A 167 11.19 -6.58 7.62
C THR A 167 10.80 -7.79 6.79
N LEU A 168 11.57 -8.17 5.77
CA LEU A 168 11.27 -9.27 4.85
C LEU A 168 11.22 -10.65 5.55
N ILE A 169 12.19 -10.93 6.42
CA ILE A 169 12.27 -12.22 7.14
C ILE A 169 11.01 -12.48 7.99
N PRO A 170 10.58 -11.57 8.89
CA PRO A 170 9.34 -11.78 9.64
C PRO A 170 8.09 -11.70 8.76
N LEU A 171 8.13 -10.95 7.64
CA LEU A 171 7.01 -10.91 6.70
C LEU A 171 6.73 -12.30 6.11
N LEU A 172 7.77 -13.00 5.63
CA LEU A 172 7.65 -14.36 5.06
C LEU A 172 7.40 -15.41 6.14
N GLY A 173 8.14 -15.36 7.25
CA GLY A 173 8.13 -16.46 8.23
C GLY A 173 7.08 -16.35 9.34
N ARG A 174 6.50 -15.18 9.60
CA ARG A 174 5.66 -14.92 10.80
C ARG A 174 4.38 -14.13 10.46
N PRO A 175 3.30 -14.80 10.02
CA PRO A 175 2.10 -14.15 9.47
C PRO A 175 1.47 -13.09 10.38
N GLY A 176 1.42 -11.83 9.96
CA GLY A 176 0.80 -10.75 10.75
C GLY A 176 1.55 -10.33 12.01
N ARG A 177 2.76 -10.86 12.27
CA ARG A 177 3.62 -10.36 13.37
C ARG A 177 4.04 -8.92 13.14
N LEU A 178 4.37 -8.58 11.89
CA LEU A 178 4.80 -7.25 11.50
C LEU A 178 3.70 -6.22 11.78
N THR A 179 2.50 -6.46 11.27
CA THR A 179 1.32 -5.62 11.54
C THR A 179 1.04 -5.51 13.04
N HIS A 180 1.05 -6.62 13.76
CA HIS A 180 0.82 -6.63 15.20
C HIS A 180 1.86 -5.79 15.97
N ASP A 181 3.16 -5.97 15.68
CA ASP A 181 4.25 -5.22 16.31
C ASP A 181 4.16 -3.72 15.99
N TYR A 182 3.81 -3.38 14.74
CA TYR A 182 3.64 -2.00 14.28
C TYR A 182 2.47 -1.31 15.01
N LEU A 183 1.35 -2.02 15.18
CA LEU A 183 0.18 -1.57 15.94
C LEU A 183 0.47 -1.45 17.44
N GLN A 184 1.40 -2.23 17.98
CA GLN A 184 1.90 -2.10 19.35
C GLN A 184 2.92 -0.96 19.52
N GLY A 185 3.28 -0.26 18.45
CA GLY A 185 4.20 0.87 18.50
C GLY A 185 5.67 0.50 18.31
N ARG A 186 6.02 -0.76 17.99
CA ARG A 186 7.39 -1.17 17.64
C ARG A 186 7.72 -0.86 16.18
N ARG A 187 7.81 0.43 15.82
CA ARG A 187 7.85 0.89 14.42
C ARG A 187 9.25 1.08 13.85
N ALA A 188 10.20 1.60 14.63
CA ALA A 188 11.52 2.00 14.12
C ALA A 188 12.40 0.84 13.62
N ARG A 189 12.12 -0.40 14.03
CA ARG A 189 12.83 -1.59 13.52
C ARG A 189 12.43 -1.97 12.09
N TYR A 190 11.21 -1.65 11.68
CA TYR A 190 10.66 -2.11 10.42
C TYR A 190 10.61 -0.98 9.39
N MET A 191 10.62 -1.36 8.11
CA MET A 191 10.37 -0.43 7.03
C MET A 191 8.94 0.14 7.15
N PRO A 192 8.73 1.44 6.89
CA PRO A 192 7.39 2.02 6.87
C PRO A 192 6.45 1.22 5.95
N PRO A 193 5.22 0.89 6.37
CA PRO A 193 4.39 -0.09 5.65
C PRO A 193 4.04 0.31 4.21
N PHE A 194 3.72 1.59 3.98
CA PHE A 194 3.37 2.08 2.64
C PHE A 194 4.57 2.07 1.71
N ARG A 195 5.73 2.50 2.21
CA ARG A 195 6.99 2.41 1.48
C ARG A 195 7.31 0.96 1.12
N MET A 196 7.16 0.03 2.07
CA MET A 196 7.34 -1.40 1.82
C MET A 196 6.41 -1.89 0.69
N TYR A 197 5.13 -1.53 0.72
CA TYR A 197 4.19 -1.89 -0.33
C TYR A 197 4.60 -1.34 -1.69
N LEU A 198 4.97 -0.06 -1.77
CA LEU A 198 5.43 0.56 -3.02
C LEU A 198 6.69 -0.09 -3.57
N VAL A 199 7.68 -0.39 -2.71
CA VAL A 199 8.92 -1.04 -3.12
C VAL A 199 8.66 -2.48 -3.57
N MET A 200 7.83 -3.24 -2.84
CA MET A 200 7.50 -4.62 -3.22
C MET A 200 6.64 -4.69 -4.49
N SER A 201 5.69 -3.77 -4.68
CA SER A 201 4.89 -3.70 -5.90
C SER A 201 5.75 -3.29 -7.09
N LEU A 202 6.58 -2.25 -6.95
CA LEU A 202 7.52 -1.83 -7.99
C LEU A 202 8.46 -2.97 -8.37
N LEU A 203 9.06 -3.64 -7.38
CA LEU A 203 9.93 -4.78 -7.61
C LEU A 203 9.20 -5.89 -8.38
N PHE A 204 7.98 -6.24 -7.96
CA PHE A 204 7.15 -7.23 -8.65
C PHE A 204 6.89 -6.83 -10.10
N PHE A 205 6.39 -5.62 -10.36
CA PHE A 205 6.06 -5.18 -11.71
C PHE A 205 7.29 -5.04 -12.61
N VAL A 206 8.44 -4.61 -12.08
CA VAL A 206 9.70 -4.59 -12.82
C VAL A 206 10.13 -6.01 -13.20
N VAL A 207 10.12 -6.94 -12.24
CA VAL A 207 10.48 -8.34 -12.49
C VAL A 207 9.51 -9.00 -13.47
N ALA A 208 8.21 -8.76 -13.32
CA ALA A 208 7.17 -9.29 -14.20
C ALA A 208 7.23 -8.67 -15.61
N PHE A 209 7.63 -7.40 -15.74
CA PHE A 209 7.82 -6.75 -17.03
C PHE A 209 8.95 -7.40 -17.86
N PHE A 210 10.02 -7.85 -17.19
CA PHE A 210 11.12 -8.58 -17.84
C PHE A 210 10.83 -10.07 -18.03
N ASP A 211 9.67 -10.57 -17.59
CA ASP A 211 9.23 -11.93 -17.86
C ASP A 211 8.54 -11.96 -19.24
N PRO A 212 8.98 -12.81 -20.19
CA PRO A 212 8.29 -12.99 -21.45
C PRO A 212 6.85 -13.34 -21.12
N ARG A 213 5.91 -12.50 -21.57
CA ARG A 213 4.47 -12.63 -21.29
C ARG A 213 3.83 -13.87 -21.94
N GLU A 214 4.64 -14.83 -22.37
CA GLU A 214 4.30 -16.06 -23.09
C GLU A 214 3.28 -16.91 -22.30
N ASP A 215 3.35 -16.93 -20.96
CA ASP A 215 2.44 -17.74 -20.13
C ASP A 215 1.04 -17.13 -19.95
N LEU A 216 0.87 -15.80 -20.07
CA LEU A 216 -0.46 -15.17 -20.02
C LEU A 216 -1.08 -15.04 -21.41
N SER A 217 -0.25 -14.99 -22.46
CA SER A 217 -0.71 -15.14 -23.84
C SER A 217 -1.20 -16.55 -24.14
N LEU A 218 -0.76 -17.60 -23.44
CA LEU A 218 -1.29 -18.96 -23.60
C LEU A 218 -2.80 -19.12 -23.32
N LEU A 219 -3.43 -18.18 -22.60
CA LEU A 219 -4.89 -18.15 -22.41
C LEU A 219 -5.64 -17.40 -23.54
N PHE A 220 -4.92 -16.71 -24.42
CA PHE A 220 -5.45 -15.85 -25.47
C PHE A 220 -4.75 -16.04 -26.83
N GLU A 221 -3.85 -17.02 -26.95
CA GLU A 221 -3.18 -17.33 -28.19
C GLU A 221 -4.24 -17.84 -29.16
N PRO A 222 -4.40 -17.20 -30.34
CA PRO A 222 -5.30 -17.73 -31.35
C PRO A 222 -4.83 -19.15 -31.66
N VAL A 223 -5.77 -20.10 -31.59
CA VAL A 223 -5.54 -21.48 -32.00
C VAL A 223 -4.81 -21.44 -33.36
N PRO A 224 -3.69 -22.17 -33.55
CA PRO A 224 -2.93 -22.13 -34.79
C PRO A 224 -3.87 -22.35 -35.99
N GLU A 225 -3.69 -21.57 -37.07
CA GLU A 225 -4.55 -21.66 -38.26
C GLU A 225 -4.67 -23.11 -38.79
N GLU A 226 -3.63 -23.93 -38.60
CA GLU A 226 -3.62 -25.35 -38.95
C GLU A 226 -4.59 -26.19 -38.11
N GLU A 227 -4.73 -25.92 -36.79
CA GLU A 227 -5.69 -26.62 -35.92
C GLU A 227 -7.12 -26.18 -36.20
N ILE A 228 -7.34 -24.90 -36.53
CA ILE A 228 -8.65 -24.40 -36.97
C ILE A 228 -9.04 -25.04 -38.31
N ALA A 229 -8.12 -25.11 -39.28
CA ALA A 229 -8.36 -25.74 -40.57
C ALA A 229 -8.71 -27.23 -40.43
N LEU A 230 -7.99 -27.96 -39.57
CA LEU A 230 -8.28 -29.37 -39.27
C LEU A 230 -9.65 -29.56 -38.61
N ALA A 231 -10.03 -28.68 -37.67
CA ALA A 231 -11.32 -28.73 -37.02
C ALA A 231 -12.47 -28.38 -37.97
N GLU A 232 -12.28 -27.40 -38.86
CA GLU A 232 -13.24 -27.03 -39.90
C GLU A 232 -13.42 -28.17 -40.93
N GLU A 233 -12.33 -28.84 -41.33
CA GLU A 233 -12.37 -29.99 -42.24
C GLU A 233 -13.11 -31.19 -41.63
N GLN A 234 -12.84 -31.52 -40.37
CA GLN A 234 -13.56 -32.58 -39.65
C GLN A 234 -15.05 -32.28 -39.45
N GLN A 235 -15.39 -31.02 -39.18
CA GLN A 235 -16.78 -30.59 -39.07
C GLN A 235 -17.49 -30.64 -40.41
N ALA A 236 -16.82 -30.29 -41.51
CA ALA A 236 -17.36 -30.41 -42.86
C ALA A 236 -17.64 -31.89 -43.22
N GLU A 237 -16.71 -32.81 -42.94
CA GLU A 237 -16.91 -34.25 -43.16
C GLU A 237 -18.07 -34.81 -42.31
N GLU A 238 -18.20 -34.40 -41.06
CA GLU A 238 -19.30 -34.82 -40.20
C GLU A 238 -20.65 -34.26 -40.65
N ALA A 239 -20.68 -32.99 -41.09
CA ALA A 239 -21.88 -32.37 -41.65
C ALA A 239 -22.33 -33.08 -42.93
N GLU A 240 -21.38 -33.45 -43.80
CA GLU A 240 -21.68 -34.20 -45.02
C GLU A 240 -22.20 -35.61 -44.73
N ARG A 241 -21.65 -36.30 -43.73
CA ARG A 241 -22.16 -37.61 -43.29
C ARG A 241 -23.58 -37.52 -42.76
N LYS A 242 -23.86 -36.58 -41.85
CA LYS A 242 -25.21 -36.34 -41.31
C LYS A 242 -26.21 -35.97 -42.40
N ARG A 243 -25.74 -35.26 -43.42
CA ARG A 243 -26.54 -34.88 -44.58
C ARG A 243 -26.90 -36.08 -45.45
N GLN A 244 -25.96 -36.99 -45.68
CA GLN A 244 -26.23 -38.24 -46.39
C GLN A 244 -27.23 -39.10 -45.64
N GLU A 245 -27.06 -39.25 -44.32
CA GLU A 245 -28.01 -39.96 -43.45
C GLU A 245 -29.41 -39.32 -43.49
N ALA A 246 -29.50 -37.99 -43.40
CA ALA A 246 -30.78 -37.29 -43.49
C ALA A 246 -31.44 -37.45 -44.87
N GLN A 247 -30.65 -37.42 -45.95
CA GLN A 247 -31.17 -37.63 -47.30
C GLN A 247 -31.65 -39.06 -47.52
N GLU A 248 -30.97 -40.06 -46.93
CA GLU A 248 -31.38 -41.46 -46.98
C GLU A 248 -32.72 -41.67 -46.24
N VAL A 249 -32.87 -41.08 -45.04
CA VAL A 249 -34.14 -41.09 -44.29
C VAL A 249 -35.26 -40.36 -45.05
N ILE A 250 -34.96 -39.24 -45.70
CA ILE A 250 -35.94 -38.53 -46.54
C ILE A 250 -36.37 -39.41 -47.72
N ASN A 251 -35.44 -40.09 -48.38
CA ASN A 251 -35.75 -40.97 -49.50
C ASN A 251 -36.61 -42.18 -49.05
N GLU A 252 -36.31 -42.76 -47.89
CA GLU A 252 -37.11 -43.84 -47.29
C GLU A 252 -38.55 -43.37 -46.98
N LEU A 253 -38.71 -42.17 -46.42
CA LEU A 253 -40.03 -41.59 -46.12
C LEU A 253 -40.86 -41.23 -47.36
N VAL A 254 -40.19 -40.90 -48.48
CA VAL A 254 -40.82 -40.67 -49.78
C VAL A 254 -41.26 -41.99 -50.41
N GLU A 255 -40.43 -43.03 -50.36
CA GLU A 255 -40.79 -44.38 -50.84
C GLU A 255 -41.97 -44.99 -50.06
N ASP A 256 -42.06 -44.72 -48.76
CA ASP A 256 -43.18 -45.14 -47.91
C ASP A 256 -44.48 -44.31 -48.10
N GLY A 257 -44.45 -43.29 -48.96
CA GLY A 257 -45.62 -42.48 -49.33
C GLY A 257 -46.12 -41.54 -48.22
N LEU A 258 -45.29 -41.27 -47.21
CA LEU A 258 -45.60 -40.39 -46.08
C LEU A 258 -45.39 -38.90 -46.40
N ILE A 259 -44.58 -38.59 -47.43
CA ILE A 259 -44.23 -37.21 -47.84
C ILE A 259 -44.41 -37.06 -49.37
N PRO A 260 -45.06 -35.99 -49.86
CA PRO A 260 -45.14 -35.69 -51.31
C PRO A 260 -43.76 -35.37 -51.92
N GLU A 261 -43.44 -35.93 -53.08
CA GLU A 261 -42.15 -35.70 -53.81
C GLU A 261 -41.86 -34.22 -54.10
N ASP A 262 -42.89 -33.39 -54.20
CA ASP A 262 -42.83 -31.96 -54.48
C ASP A 262 -42.50 -31.08 -53.26
N ALA A 263 -42.46 -31.64 -52.05
CA ALA A 263 -42.12 -30.91 -50.83
C ALA A 263 -40.61 -30.79 -50.57
N VAL A 264 -39.76 -31.56 -51.27
CA VAL A 264 -38.30 -31.57 -51.06
C VAL A 264 -37.58 -31.25 -52.37
N ARG A 265 -37.46 -29.96 -52.69
CA ARG A 265 -36.59 -29.48 -53.78
C ARG A 265 -35.62 -28.44 -53.24
N GLY A 266 -34.45 -28.89 -52.82
CA GLY A 266 -33.30 -28.02 -52.54
C GLY A 266 -32.31 -28.13 -53.70
N GLU A 267 -32.05 -27.02 -54.40
CA GLU A 267 -30.95 -26.93 -55.36
C GLU A 267 -29.61 -26.88 -54.60
N LEU A 268 -28.64 -27.60 -55.13
CA LEU A 268 -27.29 -27.71 -54.60
C LEU A 268 -26.36 -26.87 -55.45
N ASP A 269 -25.85 -25.77 -54.91
CA ASP A 269 -24.72 -25.06 -55.50
C ASP A 269 -23.46 -25.22 -54.64
N GLN A 270 -22.30 -24.94 -55.22
CA GLN A 270 -20.97 -25.29 -54.68
C GLN A 270 -20.56 -24.57 -53.39
N ASP A 271 -21.41 -23.69 -52.84
CA ASP A 271 -21.15 -22.91 -51.61
C ASP A 271 -21.98 -23.33 -50.38
N GLY A 272 -22.69 -24.46 -50.43
CA GLY A 272 -23.42 -25.02 -49.29
C GLY A 272 -24.96 -24.85 -49.37
N PHE A 273 -25.67 -25.48 -48.42
CA PHE A 273 -27.14 -25.55 -48.40
C PHE A 273 -27.76 -24.24 -47.91
N ASN A 274 -28.34 -23.45 -48.81
CA ASN A 274 -29.13 -22.28 -48.46
C ASN A 274 -30.63 -22.64 -48.33
N LEU A 275 -31.15 -22.52 -47.11
CA LEU A 275 -32.59 -22.65 -46.85
C LEU A 275 -33.27 -21.29 -47.06
N HIS A 276 -33.87 -21.07 -48.23
CA HIS A 276 -34.65 -19.86 -48.46
C HIS A 276 -36.01 -19.94 -47.77
N ILE A 277 -36.16 -19.23 -46.65
CA ILE A 277 -37.47 -18.89 -46.07
C ILE A 277 -37.54 -17.37 -45.92
N ASN A 278 -38.36 -16.73 -46.77
CA ASN A 278 -38.72 -15.30 -46.72
C ASN A 278 -37.57 -14.29 -46.68
N GLY A 279 -36.72 -14.27 -47.72
CA GLY A 279 -36.11 -13.04 -48.22
C GLY A 279 -35.05 -12.34 -47.34
N GLY A 280 -34.07 -13.08 -46.84
CA GLY A 280 -32.82 -12.51 -46.35
C GLY A 280 -31.68 -13.51 -46.54
N ASP A 281 -30.62 -13.09 -47.24
CA ASP A 281 -29.39 -13.85 -47.34
C ASP A 281 -28.64 -13.71 -46.01
N VAL A 282 -28.22 -14.82 -45.41
CA VAL A 282 -27.31 -14.83 -44.26
C VAL A 282 -25.95 -15.27 -44.78
N GLU A 283 -25.07 -14.30 -45.01
CA GLU A 283 -23.66 -14.58 -45.31
C GLU A 283 -22.94 -15.09 -44.06
N PRO A 284 -22.21 -16.21 -44.13
CA PRO A 284 -21.34 -16.64 -43.05
C PRO A 284 -19.97 -15.94 -43.18
N ARG A 285 -19.52 -15.33 -42.07
CA ARG A 285 -18.25 -14.60 -41.85
C ARG A 285 -18.18 -13.13 -42.34
N GLY A 286 -18.56 -12.24 -41.43
CA GLY A 286 -17.54 -11.36 -40.82
C GLY A 286 -17.41 -9.93 -41.33
N ASP A 287 -18.41 -9.09 -41.07
CA ASP A 287 -18.22 -7.64 -41.06
C ASP A 287 -18.49 -7.05 -39.66
N CYS A 288 -17.71 -6.04 -39.28
CA CYS A 288 -17.87 -5.32 -38.02
C CYS A 288 -18.97 -4.24 -38.17
N ASP A 289 -20.17 -4.65 -38.57
CA ASP A 289 -21.29 -3.74 -38.76
C ASP A 289 -22.23 -3.83 -37.55
N VAL A 290 -21.95 -3.01 -36.54
CA VAL A 290 -22.79 -2.89 -35.34
C VAL A 290 -23.87 -1.85 -35.60
N ASP A 291 -25.11 -2.31 -35.58
CA ASP A 291 -26.27 -1.49 -35.86
C ASP A 291 -26.85 -0.84 -34.60
N ALA A 292 -27.67 0.20 -34.79
CA ALA A 292 -28.32 0.89 -33.69
C ALA A 292 -29.28 -0.01 -32.88
N SER A 293 -29.79 -1.09 -33.49
CA SER A 293 -30.60 -2.12 -32.83
C SER A 293 -29.82 -2.91 -31.80
N ASP A 294 -28.50 -3.09 -31.98
CA ASP A 294 -27.66 -3.83 -31.02
C ASP A 294 -27.44 -3.04 -29.72
N LEU A 295 -27.75 -1.73 -29.74
CA LEU A 295 -27.62 -0.84 -28.59
C LEU A 295 -28.94 -0.60 -27.85
N GLU A 296 -30.08 -1.07 -28.38
CA GLU A 296 -31.42 -0.84 -27.78
C GLU A 296 -31.56 -1.45 -26.38
N ASP A 297 -30.87 -2.57 -26.11
CA ASP A 297 -30.90 -3.25 -24.81
C ASP A 297 -29.96 -2.63 -23.76
N MET A 298 -29.17 -1.62 -24.12
CA MET A 298 -28.26 -0.96 -23.18
C MET A 298 -28.93 0.18 -22.40
N PRO A 299 -28.57 0.41 -21.12
CA PRO A 299 -29.09 1.54 -20.37
C PRO A 299 -28.68 2.90 -20.99
N ASP A 300 -29.60 3.89 -20.96
CA ASP A 300 -29.46 5.22 -21.62
C ASP A 300 -28.10 5.93 -21.40
N TRP A 301 -27.50 5.79 -20.22
CA TRP A 301 -26.21 6.42 -19.91
C TRP A 301 -25.05 5.83 -20.72
N LEU A 302 -25.17 4.56 -21.10
CA LEU A 302 -24.18 3.79 -21.86
C LEU A 302 -24.35 4.02 -23.36
N GLN A 303 -25.60 4.07 -23.86
CA GLN A 303 -25.92 4.45 -25.25
C GLN A 303 -25.37 5.85 -25.62
N ARG A 304 -25.36 6.79 -24.66
CA ARG A 304 -24.80 8.13 -24.86
C ARG A 304 -23.27 8.14 -25.02
N ARG A 305 -22.58 7.08 -24.60
CA ARG A 305 -21.11 7.02 -24.55
C ARG A 305 -20.50 6.04 -25.55
N LEU A 306 -21.25 5.01 -25.94
CA LEU A 306 -20.93 4.04 -26.98
C LEU A 306 -21.80 4.34 -28.21
N THR A 307 -21.24 5.05 -29.19
CA THR A 307 -21.90 5.27 -30.49
C THR A 307 -21.62 4.10 -31.43
N PRO A 308 -22.51 3.77 -32.39
CA PRO A 308 -22.30 2.67 -33.35
C PRO A 308 -20.95 2.77 -34.09
N LYS A 309 -20.60 3.99 -34.53
CA LYS A 309 -19.28 4.29 -35.15
C LYS A 309 -18.07 3.93 -34.28
N ARG A 310 -18.22 3.99 -32.96
CA ARG A 310 -17.16 3.71 -31.99
C ARG A 310 -17.08 2.21 -31.70
N LEU A 311 -18.21 1.49 -31.72
CA LEU A 311 -18.23 0.03 -31.67
C LEU A 311 -17.61 -0.58 -32.93
N ASN A 312 -17.95 -0.07 -34.12
CA ASN A 312 -17.33 -0.53 -35.37
C ASN A 312 -15.81 -0.31 -35.33
N HIS A 313 -15.36 0.86 -34.85
CA HIS A 313 -13.94 1.14 -34.69
C HIS A 313 -13.24 0.20 -33.71
N ILE A 314 -13.86 -0.07 -32.55
CA ILE A 314 -13.33 -1.03 -31.56
C ILE A 314 -13.29 -2.44 -32.14
N CYS A 315 -14.31 -2.86 -32.90
CA CYS A 315 -14.39 -4.17 -33.54
C CYS A 315 -13.30 -4.34 -34.63
N GLU A 316 -13.14 -3.34 -35.50
CA GLU A 316 -12.10 -3.31 -36.52
C GLU A 316 -10.70 -3.38 -35.89
N GLN A 317 -10.47 -2.65 -34.79
CA GLN A 317 -9.16 -2.62 -34.12
C GLN A 317 -8.86 -3.90 -33.33
N ILE A 318 -9.85 -4.48 -32.62
CA ILE A 318 -9.69 -5.77 -31.94
C ILE A 318 -9.41 -6.88 -32.97
N ARG A 319 -10.08 -6.84 -34.13
CA ARG A 319 -9.87 -7.81 -35.21
C ARG A 319 -8.53 -7.63 -35.92
N GLY A 320 -8.09 -6.38 -36.10
CA GLY A 320 -6.82 -6.06 -36.76
C GLY A 320 -5.58 -6.43 -35.93
N ASP A 321 -5.64 -6.28 -34.62
CA ASP A 321 -4.51 -6.51 -33.69
C ASP A 321 -4.64 -7.80 -32.85
N GLU A 322 -5.60 -8.68 -33.16
CA GLU A 322 -5.94 -9.88 -32.35
C GLU A 322 -6.23 -9.55 -30.87
N GLY A 323 -6.73 -8.36 -30.57
CA GLY A 323 -6.97 -7.89 -29.20
C GLY A 323 -5.70 -7.56 -28.39
N ARG A 324 -4.50 -7.58 -28.97
CA ARG A 324 -3.24 -7.28 -28.26
C ARG A 324 -3.22 -5.88 -27.64
N ALA A 325 -3.65 -4.87 -28.39
CA ALA A 325 -3.76 -3.50 -27.89
C ALA A 325 -4.72 -3.38 -26.70
N PHE A 326 -5.78 -4.18 -26.68
CA PHE A 326 -6.72 -4.23 -25.57
C PHE A 326 -6.11 -4.92 -24.33
N VAL A 327 -5.41 -6.04 -24.53
CA VAL A 327 -4.70 -6.76 -23.45
C VAL A 327 -3.61 -5.87 -22.83
N ASP A 328 -2.82 -5.17 -23.63
CA ASP A 328 -1.78 -4.27 -23.13
C ASP A 328 -2.37 -3.12 -22.30
N ASN A 329 -3.43 -2.47 -22.80
CA ASN A 329 -4.14 -1.45 -22.04
C ASN A 329 -4.75 -1.99 -20.73
N LEU A 330 -5.22 -3.24 -20.71
CA LEU A 330 -5.71 -3.87 -19.48
C LEU A 330 -4.58 -4.12 -18.48
N LEU A 331 -3.44 -4.65 -18.93
CA LEU A 331 -2.26 -4.94 -18.11
C LEU A 331 -1.69 -3.65 -17.48
N ASP A 332 -1.64 -2.56 -18.23
CA ASP A 332 -1.16 -1.25 -17.76
C ASP A 332 -2.03 -0.67 -16.62
N ASN A 333 -3.29 -1.07 -16.55
CA ASN A 333 -4.23 -0.64 -15.51
C ASN A 333 -4.24 -1.54 -14.26
N ILE A 334 -3.59 -2.72 -14.30
CA ILE A 334 -3.51 -3.65 -13.14
C ILE A 334 -2.91 -2.98 -11.89
N PRO A 335 -1.76 -2.27 -11.94
CA PRO A 335 -1.18 -1.65 -10.75
C PRO A 335 -2.14 -0.69 -10.06
N ALA A 336 -2.85 0.13 -10.85
CA ALA A 336 -3.83 1.08 -10.33
C ALA A 336 -5.03 0.37 -9.69
N ALA A 337 -5.55 -0.68 -10.33
CA ALA A 337 -6.64 -1.50 -9.78
C ALA A 337 -6.27 -2.11 -8.42
N LEU A 338 -5.05 -2.63 -8.27
CA LEU A 338 -4.56 -3.20 -7.01
C LEU A 338 -4.36 -2.15 -5.91
N ILE A 339 -3.94 -0.93 -6.26
CA ILE A 339 -3.86 0.19 -5.30
C ILE A 339 -5.26 0.58 -4.81
N ILE A 340 -6.25 0.63 -5.69
CA ILE A 340 -7.66 0.95 -5.36
C ILE A 340 -8.31 -0.17 -4.53
N LEU A 341 -7.91 -1.42 -4.73
CA LEU A 341 -8.40 -2.55 -3.95
C LEU A 341 -8.06 -2.41 -2.45
N LEU A 342 -6.89 -1.87 -2.09
CA LEU A 342 -6.46 -1.70 -0.70
C LEU A 342 -7.45 -0.91 0.19
N PRO A 343 -7.83 0.33 -0.14
CA PRO A 343 -8.75 1.11 0.68
C PRO A 343 -10.17 0.50 0.72
N ILE A 344 -10.61 -0.15 -0.37
CA ILE A 344 -11.90 -0.86 -0.42
C ILE A 344 -11.88 -2.04 0.54
N MET A 345 -10.84 -2.89 0.49
CA MET A 345 -10.71 -4.04 1.38
C MET A 345 -10.52 -3.62 2.84
N ALA A 346 -9.80 -2.52 3.09
CA ALA A 346 -9.69 -1.91 4.41
C ALA A 346 -11.05 -1.50 4.98
N PHE A 347 -11.93 -0.95 4.13
CA PHE A 347 -13.29 -0.60 4.50
C PHE A 347 -14.14 -1.84 4.80
N VAL A 348 -14.06 -2.88 3.98
CA VAL A 348 -14.72 -4.17 4.24
C VAL A 348 -14.28 -4.75 5.58
N LEU A 349 -12.97 -4.75 5.87
CA LEU A 349 -12.46 -5.27 7.14
C LEU A 349 -12.92 -4.43 8.34
N LYS A 350 -13.02 -3.11 8.18
CA LYS A 350 -13.63 -2.24 9.19
C LYS A 350 -15.10 -2.60 9.42
N ALA A 351 -15.86 -2.90 8.37
CA ALA A 351 -17.24 -3.36 8.46
C ALA A 351 -17.38 -4.76 9.10
N LEU A 352 -16.41 -5.67 8.92
CA LEU A 352 -16.37 -6.99 9.55
C LEU A 352 -15.93 -6.94 11.03
N TYR A 353 -15.25 -5.86 11.45
CA TYR A 353 -14.75 -5.66 12.81
C TYR A 353 -15.25 -4.35 13.45
N PRO A 354 -16.57 -4.08 13.48
CA PRO A 354 -17.12 -2.81 13.96
C PRO A 354 -16.87 -2.61 15.46
N LEU A 355 -16.82 -3.71 16.23
CA LEU A 355 -16.60 -3.69 17.67
C LEU A 355 -15.11 -3.69 18.08
N SER A 356 -14.18 -3.72 17.12
CA SER A 356 -12.75 -3.80 17.44
C SER A 356 -12.18 -2.50 18.04
N ARG A 357 -12.92 -1.38 17.96
CA ARG A 357 -12.47 -0.01 18.34
C ARG A 357 -11.17 0.43 17.64
N ARG A 358 -10.82 -0.25 16.54
CA ARG A 358 -9.66 0.04 15.72
C ARG A 358 -9.98 1.14 14.70
N TYR A 359 -8.99 1.96 14.38
CA TYR A 359 -9.11 3.01 13.38
C TYR A 359 -9.01 2.45 11.97
N TYR A 360 -9.59 3.15 10.99
CA TYR A 360 -9.51 2.76 9.57
C TYR A 360 -8.06 2.53 9.11
N VAL A 361 -7.15 3.41 9.54
CA VAL A 361 -5.71 3.30 9.22
C VAL A 361 -5.12 1.97 9.68
N GLU A 362 -5.55 1.43 10.82
CA GLU A 362 -5.05 0.14 11.32
C GLU A 362 -5.50 -1.03 10.42
N HIS A 363 -6.71 -0.97 9.86
CA HIS A 363 -7.19 -1.93 8.86
C HIS A 363 -6.46 -1.77 7.52
N LEU A 364 -6.20 -0.53 7.09
CA LEU A 364 -5.44 -0.27 5.88
C LEU A 364 -4.00 -0.79 6.01
N LEU A 365 -3.34 -0.53 7.14
CA LEU A 365 -2.02 -1.06 7.46
C LEU A 365 -1.96 -2.59 7.39
N PHE A 366 -3.01 -3.29 7.83
CA PHE A 366 -3.10 -4.74 7.69
C PHE A 366 -3.02 -5.17 6.22
N PHE A 367 -3.79 -4.53 5.32
CA PHE A 367 -3.79 -4.86 3.90
C PHE A 367 -2.51 -4.47 3.18
N VAL A 368 -1.91 -3.34 3.56
CA VAL A 368 -0.62 -2.89 3.03
C VAL A 368 0.46 -3.95 3.30
N HIS A 369 0.57 -4.47 4.52
CA HIS A 369 1.51 -5.55 4.83
C HIS A 369 1.16 -6.85 4.11
N PHE A 370 -0.13 -7.22 4.04
CA PHE A 370 -0.56 -8.44 3.36
C PHE A 370 -0.27 -8.41 1.85
N HIS A 371 -0.53 -7.30 1.17
CA HIS A 371 -0.22 -7.17 -0.25
C HIS A 371 1.28 -7.05 -0.50
N SER A 372 2.04 -6.43 0.41
CA SER A 372 3.51 -6.46 0.34
C SER A 372 4.04 -7.90 0.39
N PHE A 373 3.47 -8.73 1.26
CA PHE A 373 3.78 -10.17 1.31
C PHE A 373 3.37 -10.89 0.03
N PHE A 374 2.18 -10.60 -0.50
CA PHE A 374 1.68 -11.19 -1.74
C PHE A 374 2.62 -10.88 -2.93
N PHE A 375 2.97 -9.61 -3.14
CA PHE A 375 3.90 -9.22 -4.21
C PHE A 375 5.29 -9.81 -4.02
N LEU A 376 5.79 -9.89 -2.79
CA LEU A 376 7.05 -10.58 -2.50
C LEU A 376 7.00 -12.06 -2.88
N MET A 377 5.91 -12.77 -2.55
CA MET A 377 5.73 -14.18 -2.93
C MET A 377 5.68 -14.36 -4.44
N LEU A 378 4.94 -13.51 -5.18
CA LEU A 378 4.91 -13.56 -6.64
C LEU A 378 6.28 -13.29 -7.26
N THR A 379 7.00 -12.29 -6.74
CA THR A 379 8.36 -11.97 -7.18
C THR A 379 9.31 -13.16 -6.97
N LEU A 380 9.25 -13.80 -5.80
CA LEU A 380 10.07 -14.98 -5.50
C LEU A 380 9.72 -16.16 -6.41
N GLN A 381 8.46 -16.32 -6.81
CA GLN A 381 8.06 -17.36 -7.77
C GLN A 381 8.65 -17.13 -9.16
N ILE A 382 8.56 -15.90 -9.69
CA ILE A 382 9.15 -15.56 -10.99
C ILE A 382 10.67 -15.79 -10.95
N LEU A 383 11.35 -15.28 -9.92
CA LEU A 383 12.80 -15.48 -9.75
C LEU A 383 13.16 -16.96 -9.63
N LEU A 384 12.39 -17.76 -8.88
CA LEU A 384 12.64 -19.19 -8.75
C LEU A 384 12.46 -19.91 -10.09
N MET A 385 11.42 -19.57 -10.86
CA MET A 385 11.20 -20.14 -12.18
C MET A 385 12.39 -19.85 -13.10
N ARG A 386 12.87 -18.60 -13.15
CA ARG A 386 14.06 -18.22 -13.93
C ARG A 386 15.33 -18.93 -13.47
N ILE A 387 15.57 -19.01 -12.16
CA ILE A 387 16.73 -19.71 -11.63
C ILE A 387 16.65 -21.21 -11.94
N ALA A 388 15.45 -21.80 -11.87
CA ALA A 388 15.23 -23.20 -12.22
C ALA A 388 15.53 -23.47 -13.70
N THR A 389 15.05 -22.63 -14.62
CA THR A 389 15.36 -22.79 -16.05
C THR A 389 16.85 -22.57 -16.34
N LEU A 390 17.49 -21.58 -15.72
CA LEU A 390 18.93 -21.32 -15.86
C LEU A 390 19.81 -22.48 -15.35
N LEU A 391 19.39 -23.15 -14.27
CA LEU A 391 20.11 -24.29 -13.69
C LEU A 391 19.72 -25.64 -14.33
N GLY A 392 18.79 -25.66 -15.29
CA GLY A 392 18.28 -26.88 -15.90
C GLY A 392 17.52 -27.79 -14.93
N LEU A 393 16.87 -27.20 -13.91
CA LEU A 393 16.03 -27.94 -12.97
C LEU A 393 14.71 -28.37 -13.65
N PRO A 394 14.12 -29.52 -13.26
CA PRO A 394 12.82 -29.94 -13.78
C PRO A 394 11.72 -28.90 -13.49
N GLU A 395 10.86 -28.63 -14.46
CA GLU A 395 9.71 -27.71 -14.36
C GLU A 395 8.75 -28.06 -13.21
N ALA A 396 8.74 -29.32 -12.79
CA ALA A 396 7.97 -29.77 -11.63
C ALA A 396 8.32 -29.01 -10.33
N ILE A 397 9.56 -28.52 -10.16
CA ILE A 397 9.99 -27.81 -8.95
C ILE A 397 9.33 -26.42 -8.81
N PRO A 398 9.42 -25.51 -9.80
CA PRO A 398 8.71 -24.23 -9.74
C PRO A 398 7.19 -24.42 -9.69
N ILE A 399 6.63 -25.38 -10.45
CA ILE A 399 5.18 -25.69 -10.41
C ILE A 399 4.75 -26.11 -9.01
N LEU A 400 5.48 -27.05 -8.38
CA LEU A 400 5.20 -27.46 -7.00
C LEU A 400 5.28 -26.29 -6.03
N THR A 401 6.23 -25.36 -6.24
CA THR A 401 6.38 -24.18 -5.39
C THR A 401 5.19 -23.22 -5.54
N ILE A 402 4.67 -23.03 -6.76
CA ILE A 402 3.45 -22.26 -7.03
C ILE A 402 2.26 -22.90 -6.31
N VAL A 403 2.10 -24.22 -6.42
CA VAL A 403 1.02 -24.96 -5.75
C VAL A 403 1.12 -24.83 -4.23
N ILE A 404 2.30 -25.02 -3.63
CA ILE A 404 2.49 -24.84 -2.18
C ILE A 404 2.14 -23.41 -1.76
N SER A 405 2.57 -22.42 -2.54
CA SER A 405 2.33 -21.01 -2.26
C SER A 405 0.84 -20.64 -2.34
N SER A 406 0.09 -21.22 -3.28
CA SER A 406 -1.35 -20.95 -3.44
C SER A 406 -2.17 -21.41 -2.23
N PHE A 407 -1.75 -22.48 -1.54
CA PHE A 407 -2.31 -22.88 -0.25
C PHE A 407 -1.77 -22.06 0.92
N TYR A 408 -0.49 -21.64 0.86
CA TYR A 408 0.15 -20.88 1.92
C TYR A 408 -0.42 -19.47 2.08
N ILE A 409 -0.71 -18.75 1.00
CA ILE A 409 -1.20 -17.35 1.04
C ILE A 409 -2.56 -17.23 1.78
N PRO A 410 -3.58 -18.06 1.51
CA PRO A 410 -4.83 -18.04 2.27
C PRO A 410 -4.62 -18.40 3.76
N VAL A 411 -3.77 -19.39 4.04
CA VAL A 411 -3.42 -19.77 5.42
C VAL A 411 -2.71 -18.60 6.14
N TYR A 412 -1.81 -17.90 5.46
CA TYR A 412 -1.14 -16.71 5.97
C TYR A 412 -2.15 -15.63 6.37
N LEU A 413 -3.12 -15.34 5.49
CA LEU A 413 -4.16 -14.33 5.73
C LEU A 413 -4.99 -14.68 6.97
N PHE A 414 -5.42 -15.94 7.10
CA PHE A 414 -6.18 -16.41 8.26
C PHE A 414 -5.39 -16.26 9.57
N ILE A 415 -4.12 -16.70 9.59
CA ILE A 415 -3.28 -16.59 10.79
C ILE A 415 -3.03 -15.12 11.13
N SER A 416 -2.80 -14.28 10.12
CA SER A 416 -2.58 -12.84 10.27
C SER A 416 -3.79 -12.14 10.90
N MET A 417 -5.00 -12.41 10.38
CA MET A 417 -6.25 -11.89 10.96
C MET A 417 -6.39 -12.28 12.44
N ARG A 418 -6.17 -13.56 12.75
CA ARG A 418 -6.29 -14.04 14.13
C ARG A 418 -5.29 -13.35 15.06
N ARG A 419 -4.05 -13.18 14.63
CA ARG A 419 -2.97 -12.57 15.41
C ARG A 419 -3.23 -11.08 15.66
N VAL A 420 -3.71 -10.36 14.66
CA VAL A 420 -3.93 -8.91 14.74
C VAL A 420 -5.19 -8.55 15.53
N TYR A 421 -6.29 -9.29 15.34
CA TYR A 421 -7.58 -8.97 15.98
C TYR A 421 -7.86 -9.75 17.27
N GLY A 422 -7.08 -10.79 17.58
CA GLY A 422 -7.17 -11.52 18.85
C GLY A 422 -8.48 -12.27 19.10
N GLN A 423 -9.27 -12.55 18.06
CA GLN A 423 -10.57 -13.22 18.19
C GLN A 423 -10.45 -14.76 18.21
N GLY A 424 -11.52 -15.43 18.69
CA GLY A 424 -11.63 -16.88 18.68
C GLY A 424 -11.57 -17.48 17.28
N ARG A 425 -11.15 -18.75 17.17
CA ARG A 425 -10.91 -19.42 15.87
C ARG A 425 -12.15 -19.45 14.97
N ILE A 426 -13.31 -19.79 15.53
CA ILE A 426 -14.57 -19.94 14.76
C ILE A 426 -15.04 -18.57 14.22
N VAL A 427 -15.06 -17.55 15.08
CA VAL A 427 -15.47 -16.19 14.68
C VAL A 427 -14.52 -15.63 13.61
N THR A 428 -13.22 -15.84 13.78
CA THR A 428 -12.22 -15.42 12.80
C THR A 428 -12.41 -16.17 11.48
N PHE A 429 -12.71 -17.46 11.53
CA PHE A 429 -12.95 -18.28 10.33
C PHE A 429 -14.17 -17.80 9.54
N LEU A 430 -15.31 -17.54 10.19
CA LEU A 430 -16.50 -17.00 9.52
C LEU A 430 -16.21 -15.65 8.84
N LYS A 431 -15.50 -14.75 9.54
CA LYS A 431 -15.09 -13.45 8.98
C LYS A 431 -14.06 -13.59 7.86
N TYR A 432 -13.18 -14.58 7.95
CA TYR A 432 -12.20 -14.89 6.93
C TYR A 432 -12.88 -15.36 5.63
N ILE A 433 -13.88 -16.25 5.72
CA ILE A 433 -14.69 -16.64 4.55
C ILE A 433 -15.40 -15.42 3.95
N ALA A 434 -16.04 -14.58 4.76
CA ALA A 434 -16.66 -13.35 4.29
C ALA A 434 -15.64 -12.41 3.61
N LEU A 435 -14.42 -12.32 4.15
CA LEU A 435 -13.34 -11.54 3.57
C LEU A 435 -12.84 -12.11 2.24
N LEU A 436 -12.75 -13.44 2.08
CA LEU A 436 -12.39 -14.08 0.81
C LEU A 436 -13.43 -13.80 -0.28
N VAL A 437 -14.72 -13.92 0.06
CA VAL A 437 -15.80 -13.56 -0.87
C VAL A 437 -15.70 -12.09 -1.25
N ALA A 438 -15.47 -11.21 -0.30
CA ALA A 438 -15.28 -9.79 -0.57
C ALA A 438 -14.05 -9.49 -1.43
N TYR A 439 -12.95 -10.23 -1.27
CA TYR A 439 -11.78 -10.13 -2.14
C TYR A 439 -12.11 -10.53 -3.57
N PHE A 440 -12.80 -11.66 -3.77
CA PHE A 440 -13.22 -12.11 -5.09
C PHE A 440 -14.12 -11.06 -5.76
N CYS A 441 -15.17 -10.60 -5.07
CA CYS A 441 -16.06 -9.57 -5.59
C CYS A 441 -15.32 -8.24 -5.86
N GLY A 442 -14.46 -7.80 -4.95
CA GLY A 442 -13.69 -6.56 -5.10
C GLY A 442 -12.70 -6.65 -6.26
N PHE A 443 -12.03 -7.78 -6.43
CA PHE A 443 -11.15 -8.03 -7.57
C PHE A 443 -11.95 -8.02 -8.89
N SER A 444 -13.09 -8.71 -8.97
CA SER A 444 -13.93 -8.71 -10.17
C SER A 444 -14.43 -7.30 -10.51
N ILE A 445 -14.87 -6.51 -9.52
CA ILE A 445 -15.33 -5.13 -9.74
C ILE A 445 -14.18 -4.23 -10.23
N THR A 446 -13.01 -4.33 -9.60
CA THR A 446 -11.84 -3.53 -10.01
C THR A 446 -11.33 -3.93 -11.40
N MET A 447 -11.39 -5.22 -11.76
CA MET A 447 -11.08 -5.68 -13.11
C MET A 447 -12.10 -5.24 -14.15
N LEU A 448 -13.40 -5.30 -13.86
CA LEU A 448 -14.42 -4.76 -14.77
C LEU A 448 -14.23 -3.25 -14.98
N GLY A 449 -13.82 -2.52 -13.94
CA GLY A 449 -13.45 -1.11 -14.05
C GLY A 449 -12.24 -0.89 -14.96
N ALA A 450 -11.17 -1.69 -14.79
CA ALA A 450 -9.99 -1.63 -15.65
C ALA A 450 -10.32 -1.97 -17.10
N LEU A 451 -11.17 -2.98 -17.32
CA LEU A 451 -11.66 -3.39 -18.64
C LEU A 451 -12.49 -2.29 -19.29
N ALA A 452 -13.37 -1.64 -18.53
CA ALA A 452 -14.14 -0.51 -19.04
C ALA A 452 -13.22 0.65 -19.44
N ILE A 453 -12.21 0.98 -18.62
CA ILE A 453 -11.22 2.01 -18.95
C ILE A 453 -10.48 1.65 -20.24
N ALA A 454 -9.97 0.41 -20.35
CA ALA A 454 -9.29 -0.07 -21.55
C ALA A 454 -10.17 0.01 -22.80
N ALA A 455 -11.45 -0.39 -22.69
CA ALA A 455 -12.41 -0.32 -23.79
C ALA A 455 -12.77 1.12 -24.22
N PHE A 456 -12.64 2.10 -23.32
CA PHE A 456 -12.91 3.52 -23.63
C PHE A 456 -11.66 4.31 -24.05
N SER A 457 -10.46 3.78 -23.79
CA SER A 457 -9.18 4.39 -24.17
C SER A 457 -8.72 3.98 -25.57
N VAL A 458 -9.20 2.85 -26.07
CA VAL A 458 -9.23 2.48 -27.49
C VAL A 458 -10.32 3.31 -28.17
#